data_AF-A0A0D7QDD9-F1
#
_entry.id   AF-A0A0D7QDD9-F1
#
_cell.length_a   1.000
_cell.length_b   1.000
_cell.length_c   1.000
_cell.angle_alpha   90.00
_cell.angle_beta   90.00
_cell.angle_gamma   90.00
#
_symmetry.space_group_name_H-M   'P 1'
#
loop_
_entity.id
_entity.type
_entity.pdbx_description
1 polymer ?
#
loop_
_entity_poly.entity_id
_entity_poly.type
_entity_poly.pdbx_seq_one_letter_code
_entity_poly.pdbx_strand_id
1 'polypeptide(L)' 'MQDYRAYIIGSQGRIRRRIDFLCENDEAARRRAENLVNGHDVELWQLNRMVCEFKAKRHARREIDA' A
#
# COMPACT_ATOMS: atom_id res chain seq x y z
N MET A 1 4.16 -2.55 -20.73
CA MET A 1 4.22 -1.86 -19.42
C MET A 1 2.84 -1.30 -19.12
N GLN A 2 2.42 -1.37 -17.86
CA GLN A 2 1.07 -1.03 -17.39
C GLN A 2 1.17 -0.02 -16.23
N ASP A 3 0.22 0.91 -16.15
CA ASP A 3 0.17 1.95 -15.12
C ASP A 3 -0.44 1.47 -13.80
N TYR A 4 0.38 1.47 -12.75
CA TYR A 4 -0.01 1.16 -11.38
C TYR A 4 0.11 2.37 -10.46
N ARG A 5 -0.70 2.34 -9.40
CA ARG A 5 -0.74 3.35 -8.34
C ARG A 5 -0.74 2.63 -7.01
N ALA A 6 0.23 2.93 -6.16
CA ALA A 6 0.22 2.53 -4.77
C ALA A 6 -0.27 3.70 -3.90
N TYR A 7 -1.33 3.48 -3.12
CA TYR A 7 -1.82 4.42 -2.13
C TYR A 7 -1.38 3.98 -0.75
N ILE A 8 -0.61 4.82 -0.07
CA ILE A 8 -0.22 4.61 1.31
C ILE A 8 -1.33 5.15 2.20
N ILE A 9 -1.96 4.28 2.98
CA ILE A 9 -3.09 4.61 3.85
C ILE A 9 -2.57 4.86 5.27
N GLY A 10 -2.92 6.02 5.81
CA GLY A 10 -2.57 6.42 7.17
C GLY A 10 -3.44 5.76 8.24
N SER A 11 -3.09 5.99 9.50
CA SER A 11 -3.79 5.42 10.67
C SER A 11 -5.27 5.77 10.79
N GLN A 12 -5.74 6.80 10.08
CA GLN A 12 -7.13 7.26 10.04
C GLN A 12 -7.90 6.75 8.80
N GLY A 13 -7.34 5.79 8.05
CA GLY A 13 -7.94 5.31 6.80
C GLY A 13 -7.88 6.31 5.64
N ARG A 14 -7.09 7.38 5.77
CA ARG A 14 -6.93 8.42 4.74
C ARG A 14 -5.66 8.19 3.95
N ILE A 15 -5.71 8.46 2.65
CA ILE A 15 -4.55 8.42 1.77
C ILE A 15 -3.53 9.47 2.24
N ARG A 16 -2.33 9.02 2.61
CA ARG A 16 -1.18 9.88 2.93
C ARG A 16 -0.35 10.19 1.70
N ARG A 17 -0.23 9.24 0.78
CA ARG A 17 0.61 9.37 -0.41
C ARG A 17 0.10 8.50 -1.55
N ARG A 18 0.25 8.98 -2.78
CA ARG A 18 0.14 8.20 -4.02
C ARG A 18 1.51 8.07 -4.66
N ILE A 19 1.84 6.87 -5.13
CA ILE A 19 3.05 6.58 -5.90
C ILE A 19 2.63 5.92 -7.21
N ASP A 20 2.87 6.62 -8.31
CA ASP A 20 2.58 6.13 -9.66
C ASP A 20 3.83 5.44 -10.23
N PHE A 21 3.67 4.27 -10.85
CA PHE A 21 4.77 3.54 -11.47
C PHE A 21 4.31 2.59 -12.56
N LEU A 22 5.23 2.26 -13.47
CA LEU A 22 5.00 1.29 -14.53
C LEU A 22 5.59 -0.08 -14.16
N CYS A 23 4.82 -1.14 -14.41
CA CYS A 23 5.26 -2.53 -14.26
C CYS A 23 4.80 -3.39 -15.45
N GLU A 24 5.44 -4.54 -15.65
CA GLU A 24 5.09 -5.46 -16.74
C GLU A 24 3.77 -6.19 -16.48
N ASN A 25 3.54 -6.59 -15.24
CA ASN A 25 2.39 -7.35 -14.78
C ASN A 25 2.11 -7.13 -13.28
N ASP A 26 1.02 -7.73 -12.80
CA ASP A 26 0.58 -7.61 -11.40
C ASP A 26 1.58 -8.21 -10.42
N GLU A 27 2.34 -9.24 -10.78
CA GLU A 27 3.37 -9.82 -9.90
C GLU A 27 4.52 -8.86 -9.63
N ALA A 28 5.05 -8.24 -10.69
CA ALA A 28 6.09 -7.22 -10.57
C ALA A 28 5.58 -6.01 -9.77
N ALA A 29 4.33 -5.58 -10.01
CA ALA A 29 3.72 -4.48 -9.27
C ALA A 29 3.51 -4.80 -7.79
N ARG A 30 3.08 -6.03 -7.47
CA ARG A 30 2.92 -6.51 -6.09
C ARG A 30 4.23 -6.49 -5.31
N ARG A 31 5.32 -7.03 -5.86
CA ARG A 31 6.65 -7.01 -5.21
C ARG A 31 7.12 -5.59 -4.92
N ARG A 32 6.85 -4.66 -5.84
CA ARG A 32 7.19 -3.25 -5.64
C ARG A 32 6.34 -2.60 -4.55
N ALA A 33 5.03 -2.87 -4.54
CA ALA A 33 4.10 -2.33 -3.54
C ALA A 33 4.36 -2.89 -2.14
N GLU A 34 4.75 -4.15 -2.01
CA GLU A 34 5.11 -4.79 -0.74
C GLU A 34 6.28 -4.07 -0.06
N ASN A 35 7.28 -3.62 -0.82
CA ASN A 35 8.40 -2.84 -0.30
C ASN A 35 8.00 -1.44 0.23
N LEU A 36 6.76 -0.98 -0.04
CA LEU A 36 6.24 0.28 0.47
C LEU A 36 5.53 0.13 1.83
N VAL A 37 5.33 -1.11 2.30
CA VAL A 37 4.67 -1.42 3.57
C VAL A 37 5.60 -1.09 4.73
N ASN A 38 5.63 0.19 5.12
CA ASN A 38 6.44 0.69 6.23
C ASN A 38 5.56 1.24 7.36
N GLY A 39 4.90 0.33 8.09
CA GLY A 39 3.98 0.70 9.18
C GLY A 39 2.65 1.32 8.72
N HIS A 40 2.40 1.32 7.41
CA HIS A 40 1.18 1.82 6.78
C HIS A 40 0.61 0.77 5.84
N ASP A 41 -0.72 0.73 5.75
CA ASP A 41 -1.39 -0.10 4.77
C ASP A 41 -1.11 0.47 3.37
N VAL A 42 -1.05 -0.41 2.37
CA VAL A 42 -0.82 -0.03 0.97
C VAL A 42 -1.87 -0.68 0.09
N GLU A 43 -2.63 0.14 -0.63
CA GLU A 43 -3.51 -0.35 -1.69
C GLU A 43 -2.81 -0.23 -3.04
N LEU A 44 -2.77 -1.33 -3.79
CA LEU A 44 -2.24 -1.36 -5.15
C LEU A 44 -3.39 -1.39 -6.15
N TRP A 45 -3.38 -0.43 -7.07
CA TRP A 45 -4.40 -0.28 -8.11
C TRP A 45 -3.77 -0.23 -9.49
N GLN A 46 -4.47 -0.81 -10.48
CA GLN A 46 -4.25 -0.59 -11.89
C GLN A 46 -5.45 0.16 -12.47
N LEU A 47 -5.28 1.45 -12.77
CA LEU A 47 -6.38 2.34 -13.17
C LEU A 47 -7.54 2.27 -12.15
N ASN A 48 -8.67 1.68 -12.54
CA ASN A 48 -9.87 1.48 -11.73
C ASN A 48 -9.98 0.06 -11.12
N ARG A 49 -8.99 -0.82 -11.34
CA ARG A 49 -8.93 -2.17 -10.78
C ARG A 49 -8.06 -2.18 -9.53
N MET A 50 -8.63 -2.52 -8.38
CA MET A 50 -7.83 -2.85 -7.20
C MET A 50 -7.16 -4.21 -7.44
N VAL A 51 -5.83 -4.25 -7.31
CA VAL A 51 -5.03 -5.47 -7.53
C VAL A 51 -4.88 -6.23 -6.21
N CYS A 52 -4.47 -5.54 -5.15
CA CYS A 52 -4.39 -6.09 -3.80
C CYS A 52 -4.25 -4.99 -2.76
N GLU A 53 -4.42 -5.37 -1.50
CA GLU A 53 -4.15 -4.54 -0.34
C GLU A 53 -3.12 -5.24 0.56
N PHE A 54 -2.11 -4.50 1.00
CA PHE A 54 -1.15 -4.94 2.00
C PHE A 54 -1.46 -4.26 3.32
N LYS A 55 -1.75 -5.07 4.35
CA LYS A 55 -1.92 -4.56 5.71
C LYS A 55 -0.56 -4.47 6.39
N ALA A 56 -0.24 -3.30 6.94
CA ALA A 56 0.91 -3.20 7.82
C ALA A 56 0.67 -4.09 9.02
N LYS A 57 1.72 -4.80 9.45
CA LYS A 57 1.74 -5.45 10.75
C LYS A 57 1.70 -4.33 11.79
N ARG A 58 0.49 -3.97 12.22
CA ARG A 58 0.30 -3.12 13.38
C ARG A 58 0.95 -3.89 14.51
N HIS A 59 2.10 -3.44 15.01
CA HIS A 59 2.43 -3.75 16.39
C HIS A 59 1.19 -3.32 17.15
N ALA A 60 0.48 -4.28 17.75
CA ALA A 60 -0.61 -4.00 18.66
C ALA A 60 -0.14 -2.82 19.49
N ARG A 61 -0.82 -1.68 19.33
CA ARG A 61 -0.50 -0.51 20.14
C ARG A 61 -0.54 -1.03 21.55
N ARG A 62 0.62 -1.11 22.20
CA ARG A 62 0.67 -1.24 23.65
C ARG A 62 -0.13 -0.03 24.11
N GLU A 63 -1.36 -0.27 24.54
CA GLU A 63 -2.01 0.55 25.55
C GLU A 63 -1.05 0.53 26.74
N ILE A 64 -0.13 1.47 26.73
CA ILE A 64 0.58 1.91 27.91
C ILE A 64 0.39 3.43 27.89
N ASP A 65 0.08 3.96 29.07
CA ASP A 65 -0.27 5.34 29.42
C ASP A 65 -1.79 5.62 29.29
N ALA A 66 -2.57 5.79 30.37
CA ALA A 66 -2.25 6.14 31.76
C ALA A 66 -3.35 5.67 32.72
#